data_AF-A0AA35ZMA1-F1
#
_entry.id   AF-A0AA35ZMA1-F1
#
_cell.length_a   1.000
_cell.length_b   1.000
_cell.length_c   1.000
_cell.angle_alpha   90.00
_cell.angle_beta   90.00
_cell.angle_gamma   90.00
#
_symmetry.space_group_name_H-M   'P 1'
#
loop_
_entity.id
_entity.type
_entity.pdbx_description
1 polymer ?
#
loop_
_entity_poly.entity_id
_entity_poly.type
_entity_poly.pdbx_seq_one_letter_code
_entity_poly.pdbx_strand_id
1 'polypeptide(L)'
;MFSTISLSMGQPSPTQVRDLDGKLVRSGTKYYILPVIRGMGGGVTLASTRNESCPLDVVHANQEVDNGMPLTFTPVNPKKGVIRESTDLNITFLGALTCIQSNVWMLVEYDGHLITTSHGVAGSPSQETINNCFKIEKYEDGYKLVFCPKVCELCRPICQNVGVVIAKNGSRHLAINEVPFKIIFKKA
;
A
#
# COMPACT_ATOMS: atom_id res chain seq x y z
N MET A 1 39.94 33.80 15.29
CA MET A 1 38.91 33.28 14.35
C MET A 1 38.85 31.78 14.52
N PHE A 2 37.82 31.25 15.19
CA PHE A 2 37.62 29.80 15.33
C PHE A 2 36.63 29.36 14.26
N SER A 3 37.12 28.62 13.26
CA SER A 3 36.29 28.03 12.21
C SER A 3 35.69 26.73 12.74
N THR A 4 34.39 26.75 13.04
CA THR A 4 33.64 25.54 13.37
C THR A 4 33.26 24.84 12.08
N ILE A 5 33.96 23.73 11.79
CA ILE A 5 33.58 22.82 10.70
C ILE A 5 32.30 22.11 11.12
N SER A 6 31.16 22.53 10.55
CA SER A 6 29.88 21.87 10.73
C SER A 6 29.83 20.62 9.86
N LEU A 7 30.02 19.44 10.45
CA LEU A 7 29.81 18.15 9.81
C LEU A 7 28.30 17.93 9.66
N SER A 8 27.77 18.22 8.48
CA SER A 8 26.40 17.82 8.10
C SER A 8 26.34 16.30 8.03
N MET A 9 25.80 15.66 9.07
CA MET A 9 25.43 14.24 9.01
C MET A 9 24.19 14.12 8.10
N GLY A 10 24.40 13.67 6.85
CA GLY A 10 23.30 13.34 5.96
C GLY A 10 22.42 12.26 6.60
N GLN A 11 21.10 12.47 6.60
CA GLN A 11 20.15 11.47 7.11
C GLN A 11 20.35 10.11 6.40
N PRO A 12 20.40 8.99 7.14
CA PRO A 12 20.52 7.68 6.52
C PRO A 12 19.32 7.42 5.61
N SER A 13 19.58 6.90 4.41
CA SER A 13 18.51 6.54 3.48
C SER A 13 17.61 5.46 4.11
N PRO A 14 16.27 5.52 3.95
CA PRO A 14 15.40 4.50 4.53
C PRO A 14 15.75 3.10 4.03
N THR A 15 15.55 2.09 4.88
CA THR A 15 15.86 0.69 4.59
C THR A 15 15.14 0.20 3.33
N GLN A 16 15.75 -0.74 2.60
CA GLN A 16 15.19 -1.25 1.36
C GLN A 16 14.20 -2.38 1.65
N VAL A 17 13.04 -2.35 0.98
CA VAL A 17 12.04 -3.42 1.08
C VAL A 17 12.54 -4.64 0.30
N ARG A 18 12.34 -5.84 0.88
CA ARG A 18 12.72 -7.12 0.27
C ARG A 18 11.51 -8.01 0.02
N ASP A 19 11.57 -8.80 -1.04
CA ASP A 19 10.61 -9.86 -1.29
C ASP A 19 10.95 -11.14 -0.49
N LEU A 20 10.07 -12.14 -0.62
CA LEU A 20 10.20 -13.50 -0.08
C LEU A 20 11.57 -14.15 -0.35
N ASP A 21 12.19 -13.86 -1.50
CA ASP A 21 13.49 -14.41 -1.88
C ASP A 21 14.67 -13.60 -1.28
N GLY A 22 14.38 -12.56 -0.49
CA GLY A 22 15.36 -11.62 0.03
C GLY A 22 15.87 -10.61 -1.02
N LYS A 23 15.29 -10.57 -2.23
CA LYS A 23 15.68 -9.63 -3.29
C LYS A 23 15.00 -8.28 -3.07
N LEU A 24 15.61 -7.22 -3.59
CA LEU A 24 15.06 -5.87 -3.45
C LEU A 24 13.75 -5.73 -4.23
N VAL A 25 12.73 -5.18 -3.58
CA VAL A 25 11.49 -4.78 -4.26
C VAL A 25 11.78 -3.58 -5.17
N ARG A 26 11.34 -3.66 -6.42
CA ARG A 26 11.61 -2.68 -7.48
C ARG A 26 10.34 -1.99 -7.94
N SER A 27 10.44 -0.70 -8.22
CA SER A 27 9.36 0.05 -8.86
C SER A 27 9.02 -0.55 -10.23
N GLY A 28 7.73 -0.58 -10.59
CA GLY A 28 7.23 -1.13 -11.86
C GLY A 28 7.35 -2.64 -12.02
N THR A 29 7.95 -3.35 -11.07
CA THR A 29 8.00 -4.82 -11.07
C THR A 29 6.72 -5.36 -10.42
N LYS A 30 6.24 -6.50 -10.93
CA LYS A 30 5.00 -7.14 -10.50
C LYS A 30 5.23 -7.95 -9.21
N TYR A 31 4.38 -7.73 -8.22
CA TYR A 31 4.38 -8.48 -6.97
C TYR A 31 2.96 -8.88 -6.56
N TYR A 32 2.83 -9.98 -5.86
CA TYR A 32 1.69 -10.31 -5.01
C TYR A 32 1.98 -9.82 -3.59
N ILE A 33 0.94 -9.34 -2.90
CA ILE A 33 0.96 -9.08 -1.47
C ILE A 33 0.27 -10.27 -0.80
N LEU A 34 1.01 -11.03 0.01
CA LEU A 34 0.52 -12.23 0.68
C LEU A 34 0.54 -12.05 2.20
N PRO A 35 -0.41 -12.67 2.93
CA PRO A 35 -0.36 -12.74 4.37
C PRO A 35 0.85 -13.54 4.83
N VAL A 36 1.51 -13.08 5.90
CA VAL A 36 2.53 -13.90 6.57
C VAL A 36 1.88 -15.05 7.34
N ILE A 37 0.72 -14.78 7.96
CA ILE A 37 -0.02 -15.76 8.75
C ILE A 37 -0.83 -16.65 7.80
N ARG A 38 -0.46 -17.93 7.76
CA ARG A 38 -1.12 -18.96 6.95
C ARG A 38 -2.47 -19.38 7.55
N GLY A 39 -3.32 -20.03 6.75
CA GLY A 39 -4.63 -20.52 7.16
C GLY A 39 -5.70 -19.44 7.36
N MET A 40 -5.38 -18.17 7.09
CA MET A 40 -6.27 -17.04 7.34
C MET A 40 -6.76 -16.33 6.06
N GLY A 41 -6.52 -16.89 4.88
CA GLY A 41 -6.87 -16.30 3.59
C GLY A 41 -5.70 -16.24 2.60
N GLY A 42 -5.99 -15.73 1.41
CA GLY A 42 -5.04 -15.63 0.29
C GLY A 42 -4.38 -14.25 0.19
N GLY A 43 -3.94 -13.88 -1.00
CA GLY A 43 -3.33 -12.58 -1.25
C GLY A 43 -4.33 -11.43 -1.33
N VAL A 44 -3.79 -10.23 -1.53
CA VAL A 44 -4.61 -9.03 -1.75
C VAL A 44 -5.11 -8.99 -3.20
N THR A 45 -6.39 -8.71 -3.38
CA THR A 45 -7.07 -8.69 -4.67
C THR A 45 -8.14 -7.59 -4.73
N LEU A 46 -8.88 -7.53 -5.84
CA LEU A 46 -10.03 -6.65 -6.03
C LEU A 46 -11.34 -7.42 -6.02
N ALA A 47 -12.37 -6.85 -5.43
CA ALA A 47 -13.72 -7.38 -5.47
C ALA A 47 -14.78 -6.28 -5.54
N SER A 48 -15.93 -6.60 -6.14
CA SER A 48 -17.14 -5.78 -6.01
C SER A 48 -17.80 -6.17 -4.69
N THR A 49 -17.70 -5.27 -3.72
CA THR A 49 -18.12 -5.48 -2.33
C THR A 49 -19.25 -4.53 -1.93
N ARG A 50 -19.71 -3.71 -2.88
CA ARG A 50 -20.77 -2.72 -2.71
C ARG A 50 -22.02 -3.19 -3.44
N ASN A 51 -23.08 -2.40 -3.36
CA ASN A 51 -24.29 -2.66 -4.15
C ASN A 51 -24.02 -2.40 -5.64
N GLU A 52 -23.14 -1.44 -5.95
CA GLU A 52 -22.67 -1.18 -7.31
C GLU A 52 -21.51 -2.11 -7.70
N SER A 53 -21.42 -2.42 -8.99
CA SER A 53 -20.33 -3.24 -9.54
C SER A 53 -18.97 -2.54 -9.54
N CYS A 54 -18.96 -1.20 -9.52
CA CYS A 54 -17.76 -0.37 -9.54
C CYS A 54 -17.93 0.84 -8.60
N PRO A 55 -16.84 1.39 -8.02
CA PRO A 55 -15.46 0.92 -8.12
C PRO A 55 -15.24 -0.40 -7.38
N LEU A 56 -14.19 -1.15 -7.74
CA LEU A 56 -13.78 -2.31 -6.96
C LEU A 56 -13.02 -1.88 -5.70
N ASP A 57 -13.17 -2.66 -4.63
CA ASP A 57 -12.47 -2.44 -3.39
C ASP A 57 -11.32 -3.42 -3.21
N VAL A 58 -10.30 -2.98 -2.48
CA VAL A 58 -9.12 -3.78 -2.17
C VAL A 58 -9.44 -4.70 -1.00
N VAL A 59 -9.33 -6.00 -1.23
CA VAL A 59 -9.73 -7.03 -0.27
C VAL A 59 -8.64 -8.07 -0.07
N HIS A 60 -8.67 -8.72 1.10
CA HIS A 60 -7.94 -9.93 1.38
C HIS A 60 -8.75 -11.13 0.88
N ALA A 61 -8.18 -11.90 -0.06
CA ALA A 61 -8.86 -13.08 -0.62
C ALA A 61 -9.22 -14.11 0.45
N ASN A 62 -10.35 -14.79 0.29
CA ASN A 62 -10.81 -15.80 1.25
C ASN A 62 -10.05 -17.13 1.14
N GLN A 63 -9.64 -17.50 -0.07
CA GLN A 63 -9.01 -18.79 -0.35
C GLN A 63 -7.50 -18.68 -0.18
N GLU A 64 -6.90 -19.47 0.70
CA GLU A 64 -5.45 -19.45 0.97
C GLU A 64 -4.60 -19.73 -0.26
N VAL A 65 -5.12 -20.54 -1.19
CA VAL A 65 -4.43 -20.88 -2.44
C VAL A 65 -4.41 -19.74 -3.47
N ASP A 66 -5.24 -18.70 -3.28
CA ASP A 66 -5.29 -17.55 -4.16
C ASP A 66 -4.16 -16.58 -3.82
N ASN A 67 -3.22 -16.34 -4.74
CA ASN A 67 -2.15 -15.34 -4.53
C ASN A 67 -2.67 -13.90 -4.61
N GLY A 68 -3.93 -13.70 -4.98
CA GLY A 68 -4.51 -12.40 -5.27
C GLY A 68 -4.07 -11.86 -6.64
N MET A 69 -4.19 -10.55 -6.81
CA MET A 69 -3.92 -9.90 -8.10
C MET A 69 -2.54 -9.23 -8.09
N PRO A 70 -1.74 -9.35 -9.16
CA PRO A 70 -0.43 -8.73 -9.18
C PRO A 70 -0.55 -7.20 -9.21
N LEU A 71 0.39 -6.53 -8.56
CA LEU A 71 0.45 -5.07 -8.47
C LEU A 71 1.88 -4.55 -8.63
N THR A 72 2.00 -3.25 -8.82
CA THR A 72 3.28 -2.53 -8.89
C THR A 72 3.31 -1.38 -7.90
N PHE A 73 4.54 -1.01 -7.51
CA PHE A 73 4.80 0.15 -6.66
C PHE A 73 5.44 1.27 -7.47
N THR A 74 4.93 2.49 -7.27
CA THR A 74 5.49 3.69 -7.88
C THR A 74 5.79 4.69 -6.77
N PRO A 75 7.07 4.89 -6.39
CA PRO A 75 7.44 5.93 -5.45
C PRO A 75 7.03 7.30 -5.96
N VAL A 76 6.45 8.12 -5.09
CA VAL A 76 6.07 9.50 -5.42
C VAL A 76 7.29 10.31 -5.84
N ASN A 77 8.43 10.09 -5.17
CA ASN A 77 9.72 10.69 -5.48
C ASN A 77 10.68 9.62 -6.01
N PRO A 78 10.68 9.34 -7.34
CA PRO A 78 11.46 8.25 -7.91
C PRO A 78 12.96 8.52 -7.75
N LYS A 79 13.61 7.79 -6.84
CA LYS A 79 15.08 7.75 -6.72
C LYS A 79 15.56 6.31 -6.87
N LYS A 80 16.25 6.03 -7.99
CA LYS A 80 16.99 4.77 -8.24
C LYS A 80 16.14 3.47 -8.27
N GLY A 81 14.82 3.56 -8.46
CA GLY A 81 13.93 2.43 -8.75
C GLY A 81 13.77 1.35 -7.67
N VAL A 82 14.41 1.51 -6.51
CA VAL A 82 14.29 0.59 -5.36
C VAL A 82 13.20 1.10 -4.43
N ILE A 83 12.29 0.23 -4.03
CA ILE A 83 11.28 0.55 -3.02
C ILE A 83 11.93 0.54 -1.64
N ARG A 84 11.69 1.60 -0.88
CA ARG A 84 12.24 1.81 0.45
C ARG A 84 11.12 1.99 1.45
N GLU A 85 11.40 1.59 2.68
CA GLU A 85 10.48 1.75 3.80
C GLU A 85 10.15 3.23 4.03
N SER A 86 8.97 3.48 4.59
CA SER A 86 8.46 4.81 4.97
C SER A 86 8.50 5.86 3.85
N THR A 87 8.54 5.43 2.59
CA THR A 87 8.52 6.30 1.40
C THR A 87 7.12 6.30 0.81
N ASP A 88 6.58 7.50 0.54
CA ASP A 88 5.28 7.65 -0.10
C ASP A 88 5.28 7.00 -1.50
N LEU A 89 4.30 6.14 -1.74
CA LEU A 89 4.14 5.41 -2.98
C LEU A 89 2.67 5.27 -3.37
N ASN A 90 2.43 5.20 -4.68
CA ASN A 90 1.18 4.68 -5.21
C ASN A 90 1.33 3.16 -5.38
N ILE A 91 0.22 2.46 -5.15
CA ILE A 91 0.08 1.02 -5.38
C ILE A 91 -0.94 0.85 -6.49
N THR A 92 -0.57 0.12 -7.55
CA THR A 92 -1.42 -0.04 -8.73
C THR A 92 -1.54 -1.50 -9.09
N PHE A 93 -2.77 -1.97 -9.12
CA PHE A 93 -3.11 -3.31 -9.57
C PHE A 93 -2.94 -3.46 -11.10
N LEU A 94 -2.49 -4.64 -11.54
CA LEU A 94 -2.30 -4.97 -12.95
C LEU A 94 -3.36 -5.98 -13.41
N GLY A 95 -3.94 -5.73 -14.59
CA GLY A 95 -4.92 -6.60 -15.21
C GLY A 95 -6.05 -5.79 -15.86
N ALA A 96 -6.73 -6.42 -16.82
CA ALA A 96 -7.97 -5.87 -17.35
C ALA A 96 -9.08 -6.06 -16.31
N LEU A 97 -9.77 -4.98 -15.97
CA LEU A 97 -10.94 -5.00 -15.09
C LEU A 97 -12.19 -4.61 -15.87
N THR A 98 -13.35 -4.96 -15.33
CA THR A 98 -14.65 -4.56 -15.85
C THR A 98 -14.97 -3.08 -15.63
N CYS A 99 -14.27 -2.43 -14.70
CA CYS A 99 -14.44 -1.03 -14.35
C CYS A 99 -13.56 -0.12 -15.22
N ILE A 100 -14.09 1.05 -15.60
CA ILE A 100 -13.38 2.07 -16.41
C ILE A 100 -12.41 2.88 -15.54
N GLN A 101 -12.65 2.92 -14.23
CA GLN A 101 -11.79 3.59 -13.25
C GLN A 101 -10.37 3.01 -13.24
N SER A 102 -9.42 3.79 -12.73
CA SER A 102 -8.03 3.36 -12.61
C SER A 102 -7.88 2.23 -11.58
N ASN A 103 -6.76 1.50 -11.66
CA ASN A 103 -6.42 0.45 -10.71
C ASN A 103 -5.55 0.95 -9.54
N VAL A 104 -5.49 2.27 -9.34
CA VAL A 104 -4.64 2.91 -8.33
C VAL A 104 -5.36 2.89 -6.99
N TRP A 105 -4.65 2.48 -5.95
CA TRP A 105 -5.18 2.45 -4.60
C TRP A 105 -5.49 3.87 -4.10
N MET A 106 -6.64 4.01 -3.46
CA MET A 106 -7.09 5.24 -2.82
C MET A 106 -7.80 4.90 -1.51
N LEU A 107 -7.64 5.75 -0.51
CA LEU A 107 -8.41 5.67 0.72
C LEU A 107 -9.73 6.45 0.60
N VAL A 108 -10.84 5.81 0.97
CA VAL A 108 -12.19 6.40 0.94
C VAL A 108 -13.00 5.98 2.16
N GLU A 109 -13.98 6.79 2.54
CA GLU A 109 -14.96 6.42 3.56
C GLU A 109 -16.08 5.55 2.94
N TYR A 110 -16.40 4.43 3.59
CA TYR A 110 -17.49 3.53 3.21
C TYR A 110 -18.03 2.79 4.44
N ASP A 111 -19.35 2.84 4.65
CA ASP A 111 -20.05 2.25 5.82
C ASP A 111 -19.34 2.53 7.17
N GLY A 112 -18.95 3.79 7.38
CA GLY A 112 -18.28 4.25 8.61
C GLY A 112 -16.81 3.83 8.78
N HIS A 113 -16.20 3.23 7.76
CA HIS A 113 -14.80 2.82 7.76
C HIS A 113 -14.00 3.51 6.66
N LEU A 114 -12.73 3.79 6.92
CA LEU A 114 -11.79 4.23 5.88
C LEU A 114 -11.20 3.00 5.20
N ILE A 115 -11.76 2.62 4.05
CA ILE A 115 -11.35 1.47 3.26
C ILE A 115 -10.43 1.86 2.11
N THR A 116 -9.73 0.88 1.56
CA THR A 116 -8.93 1.03 0.35
C THR A 116 -9.72 0.56 -0.86
N THR A 117 -9.78 1.40 -1.89
CA THR A 117 -10.49 1.16 -3.15
C THR A 117 -9.54 1.33 -4.34
N SER A 118 -9.92 0.85 -5.52
CA SER A 118 -9.13 1.01 -6.75
C SER A 118 -9.81 1.97 -7.72
N HIS A 119 -9.61 3.27 -7.50
CA HIS A 119 -10.02 4.32 -8.42
C HIS A 119 -9.20 5.62 -8.28
N GLY A 120 -8.04 5.54 -7.62
CA GLY A 120 -7.19 6.70 -7.36
C GLY A 120 -6.53 7.27 -8.61
N VAL A 121 -5.57 8.16 -8.39
CA VAL A 121 -4.74 8.75 -9.44
C VAL A 121 -3.29 8.53 -9.08
N ALA A 122 -2.51 7.98 -10.04
CA ALA A 122 -1.08 7.77 -9.86
C ALA A 122 -0.31 9.04 -10.22
N GLY A 123 0.78 9.30 -9.48
CA GLY A 123 1.61 10.49 -9.67
C GLY A 123 0.97 11.76 -9.11
N SER A 124 1.58 12.90 -9.47
CA SER A 124 1.11 14.25 -9.10
C SER A 124 0.84 14.43 -7.60
N PRO A 125 1.86 14.29 -6.72
CA PRO A 125 1.69 14.53 -5.30
C PRO A 125 1.16 15.95 -5.04
N SER A 126 -0.06 16.02 -4.54
CA SER A 126 -0.73 17.26 -4.18
C SER A 126 -1.65 17.01 -2.98
N GLN A 127 -2.28 18.07 -2.47
CA GLN A 127 -3.32 17.95 -1.47
C GLN A 127 -4.50 17.08 -1.96
N GLU A 128 -4.79 17.07 -3.26
CA GLU A 128 -5.91 16.33 -3.86
C GLU A 128 -5.62 14.83 -3.99
N THR A 129 -4.34 14.44 -4.14
CA THR A 129 -3.93 13.04 -4.34
C THR A 129 -3.38 12.39 -3.08
N ILE A 130 -3.47 13.08 -1.93
CA ILE A 130 -2.94 12.61 -0.64
C ILE A 130 -3.51 11.23 -0.24
N ASN A 131 -4.78 10.97 -0.59
CA ASN A 131 -5.46 9.71 -0.28
C ASN A 131 -4.96 8.52 -1.12
N ASN A 132 -4.13 8.75 -2.13
CA ASN A 132 -3.58 7.72 -3.01
C ASN A 132 -2.18 7.25 -2.56
N CYS A 133 -1.66 7.83 -1.48
CA CYS A 133 -0.27 7.68 -1.05
C CYS A 133 -0.18 6.79 0.20
N PHE A 134 0.49 5.65 0.04
CA PHE A 134 0.71 4.66 1.08
C PHE A 134 2.20 4.53 1.38
N LYS A 135 2.54 3.84 2.47
CA LYS A 135 3.90 3.48 2.86
C LYS A 135 3.98 2.00 3.18
N ILE A 136 5.16 1.44 2.98
CA ILE A 136 5.53 0.11 3.47
C ILE A 136 6.46 0.32 4.67
N GLU A 137 6.23 -0.38 5.76
CA GLU A 137 7.08 -0.34 6.95
C GLU A 137 7.44 -1.76 7.39
N LYS A 138 8.64 -1.92 7.96
CA LYS A 138 9.02 -3.19 8.58
C LYS A 138 8.07 -3.54 9.72
N TYR A 139 7.66 -4.79 9.80
CA TYR A 139 6.82 -5.28 10.90
C TYR A 139 7.19 -6.73 11.23
N GLU A 140 7.94 -6.89 12.33
CA GLU A 140 8.51 -8.17 12.75
C GLU A 140 9.34 -8.82 11.61
N ASP A 141 9.09 -10.08 11.28
CA ASP A 141 9.71 -10.79 10.16
C ASP A 141 9.12 -10.41 8.79
N GLY A 142 7.98 -9.70 8.74
CA GLY A 142 7.34 -9.24 7.51
C GLY A 142 7.36 -7.72 7.34
N TYR A 143 6.30 -7.21 6.71
CA TYR A 143 6.02 -5.80 6.50
C TYR A 143 4.56 -5.50 6.83
N LYS A 144 4.22 -4.21 6.90
CA LYS A 144 2.85 -3.71 6.96
C LYS A 144 2.68 -2.54 5.98
N LEU A 145 1.44 -2.29 5.59
CA LEU A 145 1.05 -1.09 4.88
C LEU A 145 0.55 -0.03 5.88
N VAL A 146 0.90 1.22 5.60
CA VAL A 146 0.51 2.38 6.43
C VAL A 146 0.00 3.48 5.53
N PHE A 147 -1.07 4.14 5.97
CA PHE A 147 -1.49 5.42 5.40
C PHE A 147 -1.03 6.53 6.35
N CYS A 148 -0.01 7.28 5.92
CA CYS A 148 0.52 8.44 6.63
C CYS A 148 1.33 9.31 5.64
N PRO A 149 0.65 9.85 4.61
CA PRO A 149 1.32 10.53 3.50
C PRO A 149 2.02 11.81 3.95
N LYS A 150 3.22 12.08 3.41
CA LYS A 150 4.00 13.31 3.68
C LYS A 150 4.12 14.21 2.44
N VAL A 151 3.30 13.96 1.43
CA VAL A 151 3.29 14.68 0.14
C VAL A 151 2.73 16.10 0.22
N CYS A 152 2.12 16.49 1.35
CA CYS A 152 1.54 17.81 1.59
C CYS A 152 1.91 18.29 2.99
N GLU A 153 2.68 19.38 3.09
CA GLU A 153 3.24 19.89 4.36
C GLU A 153 2.18 20.53 5.28
N LEU A 154 1.15 21.14 4.68
CA LEU A 154 0.05 21.78 5.40
C LEU A 154 -1.04 20.80 5.83
N CYS A 155 -1.10 19.64 5.18
CA CYS A 155 -2.08 18.62 5.47
C CYS A 155 -1.80 17.95 6.82
N ARG A 156 -2.85 17.47 7.47
CA ARG A 156 -2.79 16.66 8.68
C ARG A 156 -3.53 15.34 8.44
N PRO A 157 -3.02 14.49 7.53
CA PRO A 157 -3.66 13.21 7.26
C PRO A 157 -3.63 12.35 8.52
N ILE A 158 -4.57 11.42 8.62
CA ILE A 158 -4.46 10.33 9.58
C ILE A 158 -3.16 9.55 9.33
N CYS A 159 -2.55 9.05 10.40
CA CYS A 159 -1.33 8.24 10.35
C CYS A 159 -1.60 6.93 11.06
N GLN A 160 -2.03 5.92 10.31
CA GLN A 160 -2.51 4.66 10.88
C GLN A 160 -2.22 3.46 9.96
N ASN A 161 -2.18 2.27 10.54
CA ASN A 161 -1.95 1.03 9.81
C ASN A 161 -3.11 0.71 8.85
N VAL A 162 -2.80 -0.03 7.79
CA VAL A 162 -3.79 -0.73 6.98
C VAL A 162 -3.89 -2.17 7.47
N GLY A 163 -5.07 -2.53 7.95
CA GLY A 163 -5.44 -3.87 8.41
C GLY A 163 -6.57 -4.46 7.58
N VAL A 164 -7.18 -5.53 8.11
CA VAL A 164 -8.34 -6.19 7.49
C VAL A 164 -9.58 -5.95 8.35
N VAL A 165 -10.66 -5.46 7.73
CA VAL A 165 -11.98 -5.32 8.35
C VAL A 165 -12.98 -6.20 7.61
N ILE A 166 -13.75 -6.98 8.36
CA ILE A 166 -14.78 -7.85 7.80
C ILE A 166 -16.09 -7.06 7.77
N ALA A 167 -16.57 -6.74 6.58
CA ALA A 167 -17.86 -6.08 6.38
C ALA A 167 -19.03 -7.02 6.65
N LYS A 168 -20.22 -6.46 6.83
CA LYS A 168 -21.47 -7.22 7.09
C LYS A 168 -21.77 -8.26 6.01
N ASN A 169 -21.36 -8.02 4.76
CA ASN A 169 -21.52 -8.96 3.65
C ASN A 169 -20.41 -10.03 3.57
N GLY A 170 -19.51 -10.09 4.56
CA GLY A 170 -18.39 -11.04 4.60
C GLY A 170 -17.15 -10.61 3.83
N SER A 171 -17.19 -9.46 3.13
CA SER A 171 -16.02 -8.94 2.40
C SER A 171 -14.93 -8.50 3.36
N ARG A 172 -13.68 -8.84 3.05
CA ARG A 172 -12.52 -8.60 3.92
C ARG A 172 -11.72 -7.41 3.41
N HIS A 173 -12.24 -6.21 3.66
CA HIS A 173 -11.64 -4.97 3.17
C HIS A 173 -10.28 -4.71 3.78
N LEU A 174 -9.34 -4.22 2.95
CA LEU A 174 -8.18 -3.53 3.48
C LEU A 174 -8.61 -2.13 3.90
N ALA A 175 -8.42 -1.81 5.18
CA ALA A 175 -8.95 -0.59 5.79
C ALA A 175 -8.00 -0.05 6.87
N ILE A 176 -8.19 1.20 7.25
CA ILE A 176 -7.52 1.77 8.41
C ILE A 176 -7.90 0.98 9.66
N ASN A 177 -6.89 0.49 10.38
CA ASN A 177 -7.08 -0.38 11.53
C ASN A 177 -5.93 -0.19 12.53
N GLU A 178 -6.19 -0.42 13.82
CA GLU A 178 -5.14 -0.46 14.84
C GLU A 178 -4.20 -1.65 14.61
N VAL A 179 -4.77 -2.80 14.26
CA VAL A 179 -4.01 -4.03 13.98
C VAL A 179 -3.60 -4.07 12.52
N PRO A 180 -2.29 -4.04 12.19
CA PRO A 180 -1.82 -4.08 10.82
C PRO A 180 -2.07 -5.45 10.17
N PHE A 181 -2.31 -5.44 8.86
CA PHE A 181 -2.23 -6.66 8.07
C PHE A 181 -0.76 -6.97 7.80
N LYS A 182 -0.24 -8.03 8.44
CA LYS A 182 1.15 -8.45 8.30
C LYS A 182 1.36 -9.19 6.97
N ILE A 183 2.19 -8.61 6.12
CA ILE A 183 2.35 -9.00 4.72
C ILE A 183 3.80 -9.30 4.35
N ILE A 184 3.94 -10.04 3.26
CA ILE A 184 5.18 -10.26 2.52
C ILE A 184 4.93 -10.04 1.03
N PHE A 185 6.00 -9.70 0.30
CA PHE A 185 5.96 -9.51 -1.14
C PHE A 185 6.49 -10.77 -1.83
N LYS A 186 5.73 -11.30 -2.78
CA LYS A 186 6.19 -12.38 -3.67
C LYS A 186 6.27 -11.81 -5.08
N LYS A 187 7.44 -11.90 -5.71
CA LYS A 187 7.56 -11.49 -7.13
C LYS A 187 6.63 -12.37 -7.99
N ALA A 188 5.85 -11.73 -8.86
CA ALA A 188 4.89 -12.42 -9.72
C ALA A 188 5.52 -13.04 -10.96
#